data_AF-A0A8T6HJ55-F1
#
_entry.id   AF-A0A8T6HJ55-F1
#
_cell.length_a   1.000
_cell.length_b   1.000
_cell.length_c   1.000
_cell.angle_alpha   90.00
_cell.angle_beta   90.00
_cell.angle_gamma   90.00
#
_symmetry.space_group_name_H-M   'P 1'
#
loop_
_entity.id
_entity.type
_entity.pdbx_description
1 polymer ?
#
loop_
_entity_poly.entity_id
_entity_poly.type
_entity_poly.pdbx_seq_one_letter_code
_entity_poly.pdbx_strand_id
1 'polypeptide(L)'
;MYGSSSDRLSELRTNDGSGRLKTTDDGRYLPLNPPGLEIDDGGRRRNGLFLAGDIRVNEHVVLTAMHTLFVREHNRLAEQIAIEHPDLTGHEIFELARKIVGAQMQVITYQEFLPLLLGPDAMGPYEGYDPDVDAGIANEFSTAAFRVGHTMLSPALMMIDEEDDVEQVPLVELFFNPPAIRTAGIEAFLRGLSTQLAQGIDLALVDEVRSMLFGPPGSSGRDLAALNIQRGRDHGLPRYNMVRTAYGLPPVGSFADISSDPEVQQALARTYADVNDLDLWTAGLAEDHVPGAML
;
A
#
# COMPACT_ATOMS: atom_id res chain seq x y z
N MET A 1 1.04 11.62 -0.30
CA MET A 1 1.23 12.81 -1.16
C MET A 1 1.97 13.94 -0.48
N TYR A 2 1.43 14.51 0.60
CA TYR A 2 1.86 15.81 1.17
C TYR A 2 2.95 15.73 2.25
N GLY A 3 3.26 14.53 2.75
CA GLY A 3 4.20 14.34 3.86
C GLY A 3 3.54 14.52 5.22
N SER A 4 4.19 13.98 6.25
CA SER A 4 3.74 14.05 7.65
C SER A 4 4.61 14.98 8.50
N SER A 5 5.51 15.76 7.88
CA SER A 5 6.33 16.78 8.52
C SER A 5 6.34 18.06 7.69
N SER A 6 6.52 19.21 8.35
CA SER A 6 6.65 20.52 7.71
C SER A 6 7.81 20.55 6.70
N ASP A 7 8.94 19.96 7.06
CA ASP A 7 10.17 20.00 6.27
C ASP A 7 9.99 19.24 4.96
N ARG A 8 9.40 18.03 5.02
CA ARG A 8 9.11 17.25 3.83
C ARG A 8 8.06 17.93 2.94
N LEU A 9 7.01 18.51 3.55
CA LEU A 9 6.00 19.25 2.81
C LEU A 9 6.62 20.47 2.09
N SER A 10 7.50 21.21 2.75
CA SER A 10 8.21 22.35 2.15
C SER A 10 9.01 21.94 0.92
N GLU A 11 9.64 20.76 0.94
CA GLU A 11 10.38 20.23 -0.20
C GLU A 11 9.49 19.76 -1.36
N LEU A 12 8.22 19.46 -1.10
CA LEU A 12 7.27 18.99 -2.09
C LEU A 12 6.51 20.11 -2.81
N ARG A 13 6.41 21.31 -2.23
CA ARG A 13 5.65 22.44 -2.79
C ARG A 13 6.49 23.30 -3.71
N THR A 14 5.90 23.84 -4.79
CA THR A 14 6.61 24.79 -5.67
C THR A 14 6.93 26.11 -4.96
N ASN A 15 6.06 26.54 -4.05
CA ASN A 15 6.14 27.82 -3.31
C ASN A 15 6.28 29.05 -4.23
N ASP A 16 5.76 28.97 -5.45
CA ASP A 16 5.80 30.01 -6.50
C ASP A 16 4.49 30.81 -6.60
N GLY A 17 3.56 30.61 -5.65
CA GLY A 17 2.23 31.21 -5.65
C GLY A 17 1.17 30.42 -6.43
N SER A 18 1.53 29.36 -7.17
CA SER A 18 0.55 28.55 -7.92
C SER A 18 -0.25 27.57 -7.07
N GLY A 19 0.21 27.31 -5.83
CA GLY A 19 -0.37 26.28 -4.96
C GLY A 19 -0.08 24.83 -5.38
N ARG A 20 0.81 24.62 -6.36
CA ARG A 20 1.14 23.30 -6.91
C ARG A 20 2.21 22.55 -6.09
N LEU A 21 2.27 21.24 -6.34
CA LEU A 21 3.38 20.37 -5.96
C LEU A 21 4.46 20.36 -7.06
N LYS A 22 5.73 20.24 -6.66
CA LYS A 22 6.87 20.08 -7.57
C LYS A 22 6.72 18.81 -8.40
N THR A 23 7.20 18.86 -9.63
CA THR A 23 7.24 17.75 -10.59
C THR A 23 8.51 17.85 -11.45
N THR A 24 8.87 16.79 -12.16
CA THR A 24 9.90 16.82 -13.23
C THR A 24 9.30 16.52 -14.60
N ASP A 25 10.07 16.77 -15.65
CA ASP A 25 9.73 16.49 -17.05
C ASP A 25 8.36 17.07 -17.42
N ASP A 26 8.20 18.39 -17.20
CA ASP A 26 6.99 19.15 -17.52
C ASP A 26 5.70 18.57 -16.89
N GLY A 27 5.80 18.10 -15.64
CA GLY A 27 4.65 17.58 -14.92
C GLY A 27 4.44 16.07 -15.06
N ARG A 28 5.27 15.39 -15.87
CA ARG A 28 5.13 13.95 -16.11
C ARG A 28 5.46 13.11 -14.88
N TYR A 29 6.44 13.48 -14.07
CA TYR A 29 6.87 12.65 -12.94
C TYR A 29 7.02 13.42 -11.64
N LEU A 30 7.13 12.66 -10.54
CA LEU A 30 7.45 13.17 -9.21
C LEU A 30 8.80 13.91 -9.18
N PRO A 31 9.01 14.83 -8.22
CA PRO A 31 10.30 15.46 -8.02
C PRO A 31 11.36 14.43 -7.64
N LEU A 32 12.65 14.73 -7.86
CA LEU A 32 13.74 13.88 -7.38
C LEU A 32 14.05 14.17 -5.92
N ASN A 33 14.46 13.15 -5.17
CA ASN A 33 14.87 13.28 -3.78
C ASN A 33 16.15 14.13 -3.67
N PRO A 34 16.12 15.27 -2.93
CA PRO A 34 17.30 16.08 -2.73
C PRO A 34 18.28 15.41 -1.76
N PRO A 35 19.57 15.78 -1.78
CA PRO A 35 20.54 15.28 -0.82
C PRO A 35 20.12 15.59 0.63
N GLY A 36 20.28 14.61 1.52
CA GLY A 36 20.04 14.76 2.96
C GLY A 36 18.59 14.55 3.40
N LEU A 37 17.64 14.42 2.48
CA LEU A 37 16.27 14.07 2.81
C LEU A 37 16.09 12.55 2.84
N GLU A 38 15.46 12.06 3.92
CA GLU A 38 15.23 10.63 4.11
C GLU A 38 14.34 10.05 3.00
N ILE A 39 14.81 8.95 2.41
CA ILE A 39 14.10 8.14 1.43
C ILE A 39 14.47 6.68 1.66
N ASP A 40 13.51 5.76 1.52
CA ASP A 40 13.83 4.34 1.50
C ASP A 40 14.48 4.03 0.16
N ASP A 41 15.71 3.51 0.23
CA ASP A 41 16.53 3.17 -0.92
C ASP A 41 16.76 1.67 -1.05
N GLY A 42 15.99 0.84 -0.33
CA GLY A 42 16.12 -0.61 -0.29
C GLY A 42 17.46 -1.10 0.27
N GLY A 43 18.15 -0.27 1.05
CA GLY A 43 19.43 -0.55 1.68
C GLY A 43 20.64 -0.51 0.75
N ARG A 44 20.55 0.15 -0.41
CA ARG A 44 21.61 0.11 -1.44
C ARG A 44 22.23 1.47 -1.82
N ARG A 45 21.95 2.56 -1.10
CA ARG A 45 22.47 3.91 -1.38
C ARG A 45 22.24 4.33 -2.83
N ARG A 46 20.97 4.27 -3.25
CA ARG A 46 20.54 4.61 -4.62
C ARG A 46 20.41 6.13 -4.79
N ASN A 47 20.79 6.62 -5.97
CA ASN A 47 20.58 8.01 -6.38
C ASN A 47 19.45 8.10 -7.42
N GLY A 48 18.91 9.29 -7.63
CA GLY A 48 17.87 9.52 -8.65
C GLY A 48 16.50 8.94 -8.29
N LEU A 49 16.27 8.67 -7.00
CA LEU A 49 14.97 8.26 -6.48
C LEU A 49 13.98 9.42 -6.54
N PHE A 50 12.71 9.10 -6.74
CA PHE A 50 11.63 10.07 -6.65
C PHE A 50 11.36 10.45 -5.19
N LEU A 51 10.84 11.67 -5.01
CA LEU A 51 10.38 12.22 -3.76
C LEU A 51 8.86 12.30 -3.76
N ALA A 52 8.26 11.82 -2.68
CA ALA A 52 6.87 12.08 -2.35
C ALA A 52 6.72 12.24 -0.83
N GLY A 53 5.48 12.41 -0.38
CA GLY A 53 5.16 12.48 1.05
C GLY A 53 5.53 11.25 1.88
N ASP A 54 5.60 10.06 1.29
CA ASP A 54 6.03 8.83 1.98
C ASP A 54 7.42 8.41 1.47
N ILE A 55 8.27 7.92 2.37
CA ILE A 55 9.66 7.54 2.06
C ILE A 55 9.75 6.32 1.14
N ARG A 56 8.70 5.48 1.08
CA ARG A 56 8.67 4.22 0.34
C ARG A 56 8.16 4.38 -1.09
N VAL A 57 7.98 5.60 -1.59
CA VAL A 57 7.41 5.84 -2.94
C VAL A 57 8.13 5.10 -4.07
N ASN A 58 9.41 4.78 -3.88
CA ASN A 58 10.23 4.06 -4.85
C ASN A 58 10.26 2.54 -4.63
N GLU A 59 9.61 2.01 -3.60
CA GLU A 59 9.70 0.59 -3.25
C GLU A 59 9.36 -0.28 -4.46
N HIS A 60 8.29 0.07 -5.18
CA HIS A 60 7.87 -0.58 -6.41
C HIS A 60 7.29 0.42 -7.43
N VAL A 61 7.49 0.19 -8.73
CA VAL A 61 7.11 1.15 -9.79
C VAL A 61 5.62 1.52 -9.81
N VAL A 62 4.73 0.58 -9.54
CA VAL A 62 3.27 0.87 -9.52
C VAL A 62 2.93 1.82 -8.37
N LEU A 63 3.60 1.70 -7.23
CA LEU A 63 3.41 2.64 -6.13
C LEU A 63 3.86 4.05 -6.57
N THR A 64 5.00 4.15 -7.25
CA THR A 64 5.45 5.41 -7.85
C THR A 64 4.42 5.96 -8.86
N ALA A 65 3.84 5.11 -9.70
CA ALA A 65 2.82 5.50 -10.68
C ALA A 65 1.57 6.07 -10.00
N MET A 66 1.04 5.41 -8.96
CA MET A 66 -0.11 5.89 -8.19
C MET A 66 0.18 7.21 -7.48
N HIS A 67 1.37 7.36 -6.88
CA HIS A 67 1.79 8.64 -6.32
C HIS A 67 1.85 9.73 -7.39
N THR A 68 2.39 9.43 -8.56
CA THR A 68 2.45 10.39 -9.67
C THR A 68 1.04 10.82 -10.10
N LEU A 69 0.11 9.88 -10.24
CA LEU A 69 -1.29 10.16 -10.58
C LEU A 69 -1.93 11.16 -9.62
N PHE A 70 -1.80 10.95 -8.30
CA PHE A 70 -2.38 11.88 -7.31
C PHE A 70 -1.65 13.23 -7.23
N VAL A 71 -0.35 13.33 -7.59
CA VAL A 71 0.31 14.64 -7.75
C VAL A 71 -0.27 15.38 -8.94
N ARG A 72 -0.47 14.68 -10.06
CA ARG A 72 -1.07 15.26 -11.27
C ARG A 72 -2.49 15.74 -10.97
N GLU A 73 -3.29 14.97 -10.24
CA GLU A 73 -4.64 15.41 -9.83
C GLU A 73 -4.61 16.64 -8.92
N HIS A 74 -3.69 16.69 -7.95
CA HIS A 74 -3.51 17.89 -7.13
C HIS A 74 -3.20 19.13 -7.99
N ASN A 75 -2.26 19.01 -8.93
CA ASN A 75 -1.86 20.13 -9.78
C ASN A 75 -2.99 20.54 -10.74
N ARG A 76 -3.74 19.58 -11.28
CA ARG A 76 -4.95 19.85 -12.09
C ARG A 76 -5.99 20.64 -11.30
N LEU A 77 -6.25 20.24 -10.05
CA LEU A 77 -7.18 20.94 -9.15
C LEU A 77 -6.66 22.34 -8.79
N ALA A 78 -5.37 22.48 -8.47
CA ALA A 78 -4.78 23.78 -8.16
C ALA A 78 -4.92 24.77 -9.33
N GLU A 79 -4.66 24.32 -10.56
CA GLU A 79 -4.84 25.14 -11.77
C GLU A 79 -6.31 25.52 -12.00
N GLN A 80 -7.24 24.59 -11.83
CA GLN A 80 -8.66 24.86 -11.94
C GLN A 80 -9.14 25.88 -10.89
N ILE A 81 -8.75 25.71 -9.62
CA ILE A 81 -9.10 26.62 -8.52
C ILE A 81 -8.54 28.02 -8.78
N ALA A 82 -7.30 28.14 -9.27
CA ALA A 82 -6.70 29.43 -9.57
C ALA A 82 -7.45 30.20 -10.68
N ILE A 83 -8.04 29.49 -11.65
CA ILE A 83 -8.87 30.08 -12.72
C ILE A 83 -10.22 30.53 -12.17
N GLU A 84 -10.87 29.69 -11.35
CA GLU A 84 -12.21 29.95 -10.82
C GLU A 84 -12.21 31.00 -9.69
N HIS A 85 -11.11 31.07 -8.93
CA HIS A 85 -10.95 31.93 -7.76
C HIS A 85 -9.62 32.70 -7.79
N PRO A 86 -9.49 33.71 -8.68
CA PRO A 86 -8.24 34.45 -8.89
C PRO A 86 -7.85 35.34 -7.70
N ASP A 87 -8.73 35.52 -6.73
CA ASP A 87 -8.51 36.26 -5.49
C ASP A 87 -7.77 35.45 -4.41
N LEU A 88 -7.71 34.12 -4.56
CA LEU A 88 -7.04 33.25 -3.59
C LEU A 88 -5.52 33.32 -3.70
N THR A 89 -4.87 33.23 -2.55
CA THR A 89 -3.42 33.06 -2.46
C THR A 89 -3.00 31.64 -2.85
N GLY A 90 -1.75 31.46 -3.27
CA GLY A 90 -1.19 30.13 -3.54
C GLY A 90 -1.24 29.16 -2.35
N HIS A 91 -1.30 29.67 -1.12
CA HIS A 91 -1.50 28.81 0.05
C HIS A 91 -2.94 28.30 0.15
N GLU A 92 -3.93 29.17 -0.06
CA GLU A 92 -5.35 28.78 -0.05
C GLU A 92 -5.66 27.80 -1.19
N ILE A 93 -5.12 28.04 -2.39
CA ILE A 93 -5.23 27.12 -3.54
C ILE A 93 -4.68 25.74 -3.17
N PHE A 94 -3.48 25.69 -2.57
CA PHE A 94 -2.85 24.43 -2.14
C PHE A 94 -3.72 23.66 -1.14
N GLU A 95 -4.22 24.33 -0.09
CA GLU A 95 -5.02 23.65 0.94
C GLU A 95 -6.37 23.18 0.40
N LEU A 96 -6.99 23.92 -0.52
CA LEU A 96 -8.23 23.49 -1.18
C LEU A 96 -7.99 22.26 -2.07
N ALA A 97 -6.97 22.28 -2.93
CA ALA A 97 -6.60 21.12 -3.74
C ALA A 97 -6.25 19.91 -2.88
N ARG A 98 -5.49 20.11 -1.80
CA ARG A 98 -5.15 19.07 -0.81
C ARG A 98 -6.39 18.47 -0.15
N LYS A 99 -7.35 19.30 0.25
CA LYS A 99 -8.61 18.87 0.86
C LYS A 99 -9.43 18.00 -0.09
N ILE A 100 -9.52 18.40 -1.36
CA ILE A 100 -10.27 17.64 -2.39
C ILE A 100 -9.61 16.29 -2.66
N VAL A 101 -8.28 16.25 -2.86
CA VAL A 101 -7.56 14.97 -3.05
C VAL A 101 -7.71 14.05 -1.85
N GLY A 102 -7.64 14.61 -0.62
CA GLY A 102 -7.90 13.85 0.59
C GLY A 102 -9.29 13.22 0.60
N ALA A 103 -10.31 13.98 0.19
CA ALA A 103 -11.68 13.48 0.07
C ALA A 103 -11.82 12.41 -1.03
N GLN A 104 -11.17 12.57 -2.19
CA GLN A 104 -11.16 11.55 -3.26
C GLN A 104 -10.57 10.22 -2.74
N MET A 105 -9.45 10.27 -2.04
CA MET A 105 -8.84 9.07 -1.45
C MET A 105 -9.75 8.41 -0.41
N GLN A 106 -10.44 9.21 0.41
CA GLN A 106 -11.41 8.69 1.39
C GLN A 106 -12.61 8.03 0.70
N VAL A 107 -13.18 8.64 -0.34
CA VAL A 107 -14.30 8.08 -1.10
C VAL A 107 -13.91 6.75 -1.73
N ILE A 108 -12.80 6.69 -2.47
CA ILE A 108 -12.30 5.45 -3.08
C ILE A 108 -12.08 4.38 -2.00
N THR A 109 -11.49 4.76 -0.86
CA THR A 109 -11.21 3.82 0.23
C THR A 109 -12.49 3.24 0.84
N TYR A 110 -13.44 4.10 1.25
CA TYR A 110 -14.61 3.68 2.02
C TYR A 110 -15.79 3.19 1.15
N GLN A 111 -15.87 3.62 -0.11
CA GLN A 111 -17.00 3.25 -0.98
C GLN A 111 -16.64 2.19 -2.02
N GLU A 112 -15.36 2.01 -2.33
CA GLU A 112 -14.93 1.05 -3.37
C GLU A 112 -14.03 -0.04 -2.77
N PHE A 113 -12.92 0.33 -2.14
CA PHE A 113 -11.93 -0.65 -1.67
C PHE A 113 -12.38 -1.48 -0.46
N LEU A 114 -12.81 -0.83 0.63
CA LEU A 114 -13.17 -1.53 1.86
C LEU A 114 -14.42 -2.44 1.70
N PRO A 115 -15.47 -2.08 0.95
CA PRO A 115 -16.58 -3.00 0.69
C PRO A 115 -16.18 -4.26 -0.08
N LEU A 116 -15.19 -4.17 -0.99
CA LEU A 116 -14.64 -5.34 -1.67
C LEU A 116 -13.80 -6.19 -0.72
N LEU A 117 -12.97 -5.55 0.10
CA LEU A 117 -12.06 -6.25 1.02
C LEU A 117 -12.83 -6.96 2.14
N LEU A 118 -13.76 -6.28 2.80
CA LEU A 118 -14.44 -6.72 4.02
C LEU A 118 -15.81 -7.34 3.77
N GLY A 119 -16.35 -7.19 2.56
CA GLY A 119 -17.72 -7.58 2.20
C GLY A 119 -18.73 -6.43 2.31
N PRO A 120 -19.87 -6.55 1.61
CA PRO A 120 -20.81 -5.44 1.41
C PRO A 120 -21.50 -4.96 2.69
N ASP A 121 -21.64 -5.83 3.69
CA ASP A 121 -22.35 -5.56 4.94
C ASP A 121 -21.41 -5.21 6.11
N ALA A 122 -20.09 -5.13 5.87
CA ALA A 122 -19.11 -4.92 6.94
C ALA A 122 -19.13 -3.49 7.52
N MET A 123 -19.63 -2.51 6.77
CA MET A 123 -19.66 -1.11 7.19
C MET A 123 -21.07 -0.54 7.10
N GLY A 124 -21.53 0.07 8.20
CA GLY A 124 -22.77 0.86 8.24
C GLY A 124 -22.61 2.25 7.63
N PRO A 125 -23.71 3.01 7.50
CA PRO A 125 -23.66 4.41 7.08
C PRO A 125 -22.85 5.25 8.08
N TYR A 126 -22.17 6.28 7.59
CA TYR A 126 -21.43 7.21 8.46
C TYR A 126 -22.39 8.02 9.35
N GLU A 127 -22.18 7.98 10.66
CA GLU A 127 -23.06 8.60 11.66
C GLU A 127 -22.63 10.03 12.06
N GLY A 128 -21.52 10.52 11.52
CA GLY A 128 -20.96 11.84 11.83
C GLY A 128 -19.65 11.78 12.59
N TYR A 129 -19.05 12.96 12.81
CA TYR A 129 -17.81 13.06 13.56
C TYR A 129 -18.08 12.92 15.06
N ASP A 130 -17.36 11.99 15.68
CA ASP A 130 -17.34 11.80 17.12
C ASP A 130 -15.94 12.16 17.65
N PRO A 131 -15.80 13.21 18.48
CA PRO A 131 -14.52 13.61 19.04
C PRO A 131 -13.94 12.63 20.06
N ASP A 132 -14.74 11.70 20.59
CA ASP A 132 -14.32 10.72 21.60
C ASP A 132 -13.75 9.43 20.96
N VAL A 133 -13.80 9.30 19.63
CA VAL A 133 -13.20 8.18 18.89
C VAL A 133 -11.68 8.35 18.77
N ASP A 134 -10.94 7.32 19.20
CA ASP A 134 -9.50 7.23 18.93
C ASP A 134 -9.24 6.77 17.49
N ALA A 135 -8.72 7.67 16.67
CA ALA A 135 -8.34 7.40 15.28
C ALA A 135 -6.87 6.94 15.13
N GLY A 136 -6.20 6.61 16.24
CA GLY A 136 -4.86 6.02 16.24
C GLY A 136 -4.82 4.71 15.47
N ILE A 137 -3.73 4.50 14.72
CA ILE A 137 -3.53 3.23 14.03
C ILE A 137 -3.13 2.16 15.04
N ALA A 138 -3.97 1.14 15.20
CA ALA A 138 -3.67 -0.01 16.05
C ALA A 138 -2.39 -0.73 15.61
N ASN A 139 -1.66 -1.27 16.59
CA ASN A 139 -0.41 -1.98 16.31
C ASN A 139 -0.69 -3.26 15.50
N GLU A 140 -1.77 -3.97 15.83
CA GLU A 140 -2.28 -5.15 15.14
C GLU A 140 -2.62 -4.84 13.67
N PHE A 141 -3.22 -3.66 13.41
CA PHE A 141 -3.56 -3.23 12.06
C PHE A 141 -2.32 -3.01 11.20
N SER A 142 -1.37 -2.19 11.68
CA SER A 142 -0.18 -1.82 10.91
C SER A 142 0.87 -2.95 10.81
N THR A 143 0.89 -3.85 11.79
CA THR A 143 1.93 -4.88 11.91
C THR A 143 1.48 -6.25 11.40
N ALA A 144 0.17 -6.52 11.39
CA ALA A 144 -0.38 -7.79 10.91
C ALA A 144 -1.52 -7.58 9.90
N ALA A 145 -2.68 -7.07 10.33
CA ALA A 145 -3.92 -7.18 9.55
C ALA A 145 -3.83 -6.52 8.16
N PHE A 146 -3.28 -5.30 8.06
CA PHE A 146 -3.21 -4.60 6.77
C PHE A 146 -2.04 -5.07 5.88
N ARG A 147 -1.34 -6.13 6.29
CA ARG A 147 -0.30 -6.80 5.49
C ARG A 147 -0.85 -7.95 4.65
N VAL A 148 -2.16 -8.14 4.62
CA VAL A 148 -2.85 -9.09 3.71
C VAL A 148 -2.52 -8.81 2.24
N GLY A 149 -2.27 -7.55 1.88
CA GLY A 149 -1.89 -7.18 0.51
C GLY A 149 -0.59 -7.82 -0.01
N HIS A 150 0.25 -8.39 0.86
CA HIS A 150 1.46 -9.08 0.43
C HIS A 150 1.20 -10.40 -0.31
N THR A 151 0.06 -11.06 -0.05
CA THR A 151 -0.32 -12.32 -0.72
C THR A 151 -0.97 -12.04 -2.07
N MET A 152 -1.55 -10.84 -2.23
CA MET A 152 -2.19 -10.37 -3.46
C MET A 152 -1.19 -10.04 -4.59
N LEU A 153 0.11 -10.04 -4.30
CA LEU A 153 1.15 -9.69 -5.26
C LEU A 153 1.34 -10.80 -6.29
N SER A 154 1.33 -10.44 -7.58
CA SER A 154 1.65 -11.35 -8.68
C SER A 154 3.16 -11.43 -8.94
N PRO A 155 3.66 -12.57 -9.46
CA PRO A 155 5.10 -12.75 -9.72
C PRO A 155 5.61 -11.84 -10.85
N ALA A 156 4.72 -11.44 -11.76
CA ALA A 156 4.96 -10.45 -12.80
C ALA A 156 3.78 -9.48 -12.87
N LEU A 157 4.04 -8.29 -13.38
CA LEU A 157 3.05 -7.26 -13.64
C LEU A 157 2.94 -6.98 -15.13
N MET A 158 1.70 -6.86 -15.56
CA MET A 158 1.35 -6.45 -16.90
C MET A 158 1.70 -4.98 -17.11
N MET A 159 2.35 -4.70 -18.23
CA MET A 159 2.55 -3.37 -18.79
C MET A 159 1.88 -3.36 -20.16
N ILE A 160 0.99 -2.40 -20.40
CA ILE A 160 0.23 -2.29 -21.65
C ILE A 160 0.50 -0.92 -22.27
N ASP A 161 1.19 -0.87 -23.41
CA ASP A 161 1.56 0.40 -24.05
C ASP A 161 0.40 1.07 -24.80
N GLU A 162 0.68 2.05 -25.67
CA GLU A 162 -0.34 2.80 -26.42
C GLU A 162 -0.88 2.02 -27.63
N GLU A 163 -0.16 0.99 -28.07
CA GLU A 163 -0.50 0.10 -29.17
C GLU A 163 -1.26 -1.16 -28.70
N ASP A 164 -1.63 -1.22 -27.41
CA ASP A 164 -2.21 -2.37 -26.71
C ASP A 164 -1.28 -3.60 -26.67
N ASP A 165 0.04 -3.40 -26.86
CA ASP A 165 1.02 -4.47 -26.71
C ASP A 165 1.23 -4.77 -25.22
N VAL A 166 1.16 -6.07 -24.89
CA VAL A 166 1.19 -6.57 -23.51
C VAL A 166 2.53 -7.20 -23.20
N GLU A 167 3.24 -6.64 -22.23
CA GLU A 167 4.46 -7.20 -21.65
C GLU A 167 4.22 -7.64 -20.20
N GLN A 168 4.82 -8.77 -19.81
CA GLN A 168 4.84 -9.24 -18.42
C GLN A 168 6.22 -9.00 -17.84
N VAL A 169 6.32 -8.07 -16.89
CA VAL A 169 7.59 -7.70 -16.27
C VAL A 169 7.69 -8.35 -14.88
N PRO A 170 8.73 -9.16 -14.60
CA PRO A 170 8.90 -9.79 -13.29
C PRO A 170 8.91 -8.75 -12.15
N LEU A 171 8.17 -9.00 -11.07
CA LEU A 171 8.03 -8.06 -9.95
C LEU A 171 9.39 -7.70 -9.33
N VAL A 172 10.31 -8.65 -9.30
CA VAL A 172 11.68 -8.45 -8.78
C VAL A 172 12.46 -7.35 -9.52
N GLU A 173 12.17 -7.12 -10.81
CA GLU A 173 12.83 -6.09 -11.63
C GLU A 173 12.23 -4.70 -11.43
N LEU A 174 11.07 -4.63 -10.79
CA LEU A 174 10.31 -3.41 -10.58
C LEU A 174 10.56 -2.78 -9.20
N PHE A 175 11.28 -3.45 -8.31
CA PHE A 175 11.63 -2.88 -7.01
C PHE A 175 12.73 -1.82 -7.13
N PHE A 176 12.51 -0.61 -6.59
CA PHE A 176 13.47 0.49 -6.59
C PHE A 176 14.06 0.81 -7.97
N ASN A 177 13.21 0.80 -9.01
CA ASN A 177 13.59 1.02 -10.41
C ASN A 177 12.90 2.25 -11.05
N PRO A 178 13.21 3.50 -10.62
CA PRO A 178 12.70 4.71 -11.27
C PRO A 178 12.90 4.79 -12.80
N PRO A 179 14.01 4.29 -13.38
CA PRO A 179 14.16 4.26 -14.84
C PRO A 179 13.03 3.55 -15.59
N ALA A 180 12.46 2.48 -15.06
CA ALA A 180 11.35 1.77 -15.70
C ALA A 180 10.13 2.69 -15.91
N ILE A 181 9.77 3.49 -14.89
CA ILE A 181 8.69 4.49 -15.01
C ILE A 181 9.02 5.56 -16.04
N ARG A 182 10.28 6.00 -16.13
CA ARG A 182 10.69 7.04 -17.07
C ARG A 182 10.66 6.57 -18.53
N THR A 183 10.96 5.29 -18.75
CA THR A 183 10.95 4.68 -20.09
C THR A 183 9.53 4.34 -20.55
N ALA A 184 8.75 3.67 -19.71
CA ALA A 184 7.41 3.17 -20.07
C ALA A 184 6.28 4.19 -19.86
N GLY A 185 6.52 5.24 -19.06
CA GLY A 185 5.45 6.10 -18.55
C GLY A 185 4.68 5.43 -17.41
N ILE A 186 3.80 6.20 -16.76
CA ILE A 186 2.94 5.64 -15.70
C ILE A 186 1.72 4.95 -16.30
N GLU A 187 1.30 5.41 -17.47
CA GLU A 187 0.10 5.02 -18.19
C GLU A 187 0.12 3.52 -18.49
N ALA A 188 1.27 2.99 -18.92
CA ALA A 188 1.40 1.59 -19.28
C ALA A 188 1.21 0.65 -18.10
N PHE A 189 1.74 1.02 -16.92
CA PHE A 189 1.50 0.30 -15.68
C PHE A 189 0.08 0.46 -15.17
N LEU A 190 -0.52 1.66 -15.28
CA LEU A 190 -1.91 1.89 -14.86
C LEU A 190 -2.91 1.08 -15.68
N ARG A 191 -2.71 0.95 -17.01
CA ARG A 191 -3.51 0.06 -17.86
C ARG A 191 -3.38 -1.40 -17.42
N GLY A 192 -2.15 -1.84 -17.18
CA GLY A 192 -1.87 -3.17 -16.63
C GLY A 192 -2.61 -3.46 -15.33
N LEU A 193 -2.57 -2.53 -14.36
CA LEU A 193 -3.27 -2.66 -13.07
C LEU A 193 -4.78 -2.72 -13.21
N SER A 194 -5.35 -2.02 -14.20
CA SER A 194 -6.79 -2.06 -14.46
C SER A 194 -7.24 -3.37 -15.14
N THR A 195 -6.30 -4.20 -15.61
CA THR A 195 -6.58 -5.41 -16.42
C THR A 195 -6.18 -6.69 -15.70
N GLN A 196 -5.01 -6.69 -15.04
CA GLN A 196 -4.46 -7.86 -14.39
C GLN A 196 -5.19 -8.16 -13.06
N LEU A 197 -5.58 -9.41 -12.88
CA LEU A 197 -6.10 -9.90 -11.60
C LEU A 197 -4.98 -9.99 -10.56
N ALA A 198 -5.28 -9.56 -9.33
CA ALA A 198 -4.44 -9.82 -8.17
C ALA A 198 -4.44 -11.31 -7.80
N GLN A 199 -3.41 -11.76 -7.08
CA GLN A 199 -3.45 -13.07 -6.43
C GLN A 199 -4.48 -13.07 -5.28
N GLY A 200 -4.79 -14.27 -4.79
CA GLY A 200 -5.69 -14.47 -3.65
C GLY A 200 -5.14 -13.90 -2.34
N ILE A 201 -6.04 -13.71 -1.38
CA ILE A 201 -5.62 -13.58 0.02
C ILE A 201 -5.63 -14.98 0.61
N ASP A 202 -4.45 -15.50 0.94
CA ASP A 202 -4.28 -16.85 1.47
C ASP A 202 -2.87 -16.99 2.09
N LEU A 203 -2.48 -18.22 2.46
CA LEU A 203 -1.16 -18.49 3.03
C LEU A 203 -0.03 -18.53 1.99
N ALA A 204 -0.32 -18.36 0.70
CA ALA A 204 0.68 -18.38 -0.36
C ALA A 204 1.26 -16.98 -0.62
N LEU A 205 2.57 -16.95 -0.87
CA LEU A 205 3.27 -15.76 -1.34
C LEU A 205 4.15 -16.14 -2.52
N VAL A 206 4.19 -15.28 -3.52
CA VAL A 206 5.06 -15.42 -4.68
C VAL A 206 6.53 -15.33 -4.29
N ASP A 207 7.40 -16.03 -5.01
CA ASP A 207 8.82 -16.14 -4.67
C ASP A 207 9.56 -14.81 -4.73
N GLU A 208 9.05 -13.86 -5.51
CA GLU A 208 9.58 -12.50 -5.67
C GLU A 208 9.61 -11.75 -4.34
N VAL A 209 8.66 -12.02 -3.44
CA VAL A 209 8.62 -11.44 -2.09
C VAL A 209 8.97 -12.43 -0.99
N ARG A 210 8.78 -13.74 -1.21
CA ARG A 210 9.10 -14.77 -0.21
C ARG A 210 10.58 -15.16 -0.19
N SER A 211 11.27 -15.11 -1.32
CA SER A 211 12.67 -15.58 -1.43
C SER A 211 13.60 -14.53 -2.02
N MET A 212 13.07 -13.59 -2.80
CA MET A 212 13.86 -12.66 -3.60
C MET A 212 13.69 -11.19 -3.19
N LEU A 213 13.00 -10.90 -2.09
CA LEU A 213 12.65 -9.52 -1.73
C LEU A 213 13.91 -8.64 -1.69
N PHE A 214 13.94 -7.65 -2.57
CA PHE A 214 15.03 -6.69 -2.76
C PHE A 214 16.41 -7.30 -3.11
N GLY A 215 16.47 -8.55 -3.58
CA GLY A 215 17.66 -9.21 -4.12
C GLY A 215 17.59 -9.31 -5.65
N PRO A 216 18.69 -9.10 -6.42
CA PRO A 216 18.71 -9.49 -7.81
C PRO A 216 18.55 -11.01 -7.95
N PRO A 217 18.06 -11.48 -9.11
CA PRO A 217 18.03 -12.90 -9.44
C PRO A 217 19.38 -13.58 -9.14
N GLY A 218 19.37 -14.65 -8.33
CA GLY A 218 20.57 -15.40 -7.97
C GLY A 218 21.38 -14.89 -6.76
N SER A 219 20.90 -13.88 -6.03
CA SER A 219 21.48 -13.43 -4.74
C SER A 219 20.60 -13.82 -3.54
N SER A 220 21.11 -13.67 -2.31
CA SER A 220 20.28 -13.84 -1.10
C SER A 220 19.31 -12.66 -0.96
N GLY A 221 18.07 -12.85 -1.43
CA GLY A 221 16.93 -11.97 -1.14
C GLY A 221 16.48 -12.09 0.32
N ARG A 222 15.53 -11.24 0.70
CA ARG A 222 14.82 -11.36 1.99
C ARG A 222 13.52 -12.13 1.81
N ASP A 223 12.96 -12.60 2.92
CA ASP A 223 11.66 -13.25 2.97
C ASP A 223 10.66 -12.31 3.65
N LEU A 224 9.70 -11.78 2.89
CA LEU A 224 8.68 -10.86 3.38
C LEU A 224 7.75 -11.52 4.40
N ALA A 225 7.43 -12.81 4.23
CA ALA A 225 6.58 -13.54 5.16
C ALA A 225 7.29 -13.71 6.50
N ALA A 226 8.56 -14.14 6.47
CA ALA A 226 9.38 -14.25 7.67
C ALA A 226 9.57 -12.88 8.36
N LEU A 227 9.73 -11.80 7.59
CA LEU A 227 9.80 -10.43 8.13
C LEU A 227 8.50 -10.00 8.79
N ASN A 228 7.33 -10.33 8.23
CA ASN A 228 6.03 -10.03 8.84
C ASN A 228 5.86 -10.76 10.18
N ILE A 229 6.15 -12.06 10.21
CA ILE A 229 6.10 -12.87 11.43
C ILE A 229 7.06 -12.31 12.49
N GLN A 230 8.31 -12.06 12.09
CA GLN A 230 9.32 -11.55 13.00
C GLN A 230 8.97 -10.14 13.49
N ARG A 231 8.37 -9.28 12.65
CA ARG A 231 7.91 -7.94 13.03
C ARG A 231 6.76 -8.00 14.02
N GLY A 232 5.82 -8.93 13.84
CA GLY A 232 4.75 -9.16 14.82
C GLY A 232 5.32 -9.52 16.21
N ARG A 233 6.35 -10.36 16.24
CA ARG A 233 7.03 -10.74 17.49
C ARG A 233 7.85 -9.59 18.09
N ASP A 234 8.56 -8.82 17.27
CA ASP A 234 9.31 -7.61 17.65
C ASP A 234 8.39 -6.57 18.30
N HIS A 235 7.21 -6.36 17.73
CA HIS A 235 6.19 -5.43 18.24
C HIS A 235 5.40 -5.99 19.44
N GLY A 236 5.70 -7.21 19.88
CA GLY A 236 4.99 -7.86 20.99
C GLY A 236 3.50 -8.05 20.73
N LEU A 237 3.10 -8.29 19.47
CA LEU A 237 1.69 -8.51 19.15
C LEU A 237 1.13 -9.70 19.96
N PRO A 238 -0.09 -9.59 20.50
CA PRO A 238 -0.74 -10.72 21.14
C PRO A 238 -0.95 -11.88 20.16
N ARG A 239 -1.04 -13.10 20.70
CA ARG A 239 -1.34 -14.29 19.92
C ARG A 239 -2.76 -14.25 19.38
N TYR A 240 -3.01 -14.99 18.30
CA TYR A 240 -4.28 -15.00 17.59
C TYR A 240 -5.53 -15.10 18.50
N ASN A 241 -5.59 -16.11 19.39
CA ASN A 241 -6.73 -16.28 20.30
C ASN A 241 -6.91 -15.13 21.31
N MET A 242 -5.82 -14.48 21.72
CA MET A 242 -5.89 -13.30 22.59
C MET A 242 -6.51 -12.13 21.84
N VAL A 243 -6.12 -11.93 20.58
CA VAL A 243 -6.68 -10.89 19.72
C VAL A 243 -8.16 -11.15 19.46
N ARG A 244 -8.55 -12.38 19.08
CA ARG A 244 -9.96 -12.77 18.92
C ARG A 244 -10.79 -12.37 20.14
N THR A 245 -10.34 -12.77 21.33
CA THR A 245 -11.04 -12.46 22.59
C THR A 245 -11.13 -10.96 22.84
N ALA A 246 -10.06 -10.20 22.57
CA ALA A 246 -10.04 -8.75 22.75
C ALA A 246 -11.03 -8.03 21.80
N TYR A 247 -11.26 -8.56 20.60
CA TYR A 247 -12.26 -8.08 19.64
C TYR A 247 -13.65 -8.71 19.84
N GLY A 248 -13.88 -9.42 20.95
CA GLY A 248 -15.20 -10.00 21.28
C GLY A 248 -15.55 -11.28 20.52
N LEU A 249 -14.59 -11.89 19.82
CA LEU A 249 -14.76 -13.16 19.11
C LEU A 249 -14.41 -14.34 20.04
N PRO A 250 -15.07 -15.51 19.89
CA PRO A 250 -14.71 -16.70 20.64
C PRO A 250 -13.33 -17.21 20.21
N PRO A 251 -12.47 -17.66 21.15
CA PRO A 251 -11.22 -18.31 20.80
C PRO A 251 -11.46 -19.63 20.07
N VAL A 252 -10.55 -19.99 19.16
CA VAL A 252 -10.55 -21.28 18.47
C VAL A 252 -9.97 -22.38 19.36
N GLY A 253 -10.51 -23.59 19.27
CA GLY A 253 -10.06 -24.76 20.05
C GLY A 253 -9.18 -25.73 19.27
N SER A 254 -9.20 -25.64 17.93
CA SER A 254 -8.46 -26.50 17.02
C SER A 254 -8.14 -25.79 15.71
N PHE A 255 -7.18 -26.30 14.94
CA PHE A 255 -6.87 -25.75 13.61
C PHE A 255 -8.04 -25.86 12.63
N ALA A 256 -8.96 -26.81 12.84
CA ALA A 256 -10.17 -26.96 12.04
C ALA A 256 -11.21 -25.86 12.30
N ASP A 257 -11.09 -25.12 13.41
CA ASP A 257 -11.94 -23.94 13.68
C ASP A 257 -11.42 -22.69 12.94
N ILE A 258 -10.24 -22.76 12.32
CA ILE A 258 -9.61 -21.64 11.59
C ILE A 258 -9.90 -21.76 10.10
N SER A 259 -9.68 -22.94 9.52
CA SER A 259 -9.84 -23.18 8.09
C SER A 259 -10.59 -24.46 7.82
N SER A 260 -11.44 -24.44 6.80
CA SER A 260 -12.09 -25.63 6.24
C SER A 260 -11.15 -26.50 5.39
N ASP A 261 -9.99 -25.98 4.98
CA ASP A 261 -9.01 -26.69 4.15
C ASP A 261 -8.12 -27.65 4.99
N PRO A 262 -8.19 -28.98 4.75
CA PRO A 262 -7.36 -29.94 5.46
C PRO A 262 -5.85 -29.77 5.25
N GLU A 263 -5.40 -29.20 4.14
CA GLU A 263 -3.98 -28.95 3.88
C GLU A 263 -3.47 -27.79 4.74
N VAL A 264 -4.27 -26.71 4.86
CA VAL A 264 -4.00 -25.58 5.76
C VAL A 264 -3.96 -26.06 7.21
N GLN A 265 -4.95 -26.84 7.65
CA GLN A 265 -4.99 -27.41 8.99
C GLN A 265 -3.72 -28.23 9.30
N GLN A 266 -3.30 -29.09 8.36
CA GLN A 266 -2.09 -29.91 8.51
C GLN A 266 -0.80 -29.08 8.46
N ALA A 267 -0.76 -27.99 7.68
CA ALA A 267 0.38 -27.10 7.65
C ALA A 267 0.52 -26.38 9.00
N LEU A 268 -0.56 -25.80 9.52
CA LEU A 268 -0.58 -25.14 10.83
C LEU A 268 -0.18 -26.10 11.95
N ALA A 269 -0.74 -27.32 11.97
CA ALA A 269 -0.40 -28.33 12.98
C ALA A 269 1.05 -28.84 12.91
N ARG A 270 1.70 -28.74 11.73
CA ARG A 270 3.12 -29.06 11.58
C ARG A 270 4.03 -27.92 12.07
N THR A 271 3.53 -26.68 12.06
CA THR A 271 4.30 -25.48 12.41
C THR A 271 4.11 -25.06 13.87
N TYR A 272 2.89 -25.15 14.39
CA TYR A 272 2.51 -24.72 15.73
C TYR A 272 2.07 -25.91 16.57
N ALA A 273 2.57 -26.00 17.79
CA ALA A 273 2.22 -27.07 18.71
C ALA A 273 0.79 -26.92 19.27
N ASP A 274 0.36 -25.67 19.48
CA ASP A 274 -0.95 -25.32 20.03
C ASP A 274 -1.56 -24.14 19.24
N VAL A 275 -2.90 -24.11 19.13
CA VAL A 275 -3.63 -23.02 18.48
C VAL A 275 -3.41 -21.66 19.14
N ASN A 276 -3.02 -21.64 20.41
CA ASN A 276 -2.70 -20.43 21.15
C ASN A 276 -1.31 -19.86 20.83
N ASP A 277 -0.47 -20.59 20.09
CA ASP A 277 0.88 -20.12 19.71
C ASP A 277 0.90 -19.34 18.39
N LEU A 278 -0.22 -19.33 17.66
CA LEU A 278 -0.31 -18.75 16.32
C LEU A 278 0.06 -17.26 16.30
N ASP A 279 0.97 -16.90 15.39
CA ASP A 279 1.27 -15.51 15.05
C ASP A 279 0.06 -14.90 14.31
N LEU A 280 -0.34 -13.68 14.71
CA LEU A 280 -1.59 -13.04 14.26
C LEU A 280 -1.72 -12.95 12.73
N TRP A 281 -0.65 -12.57 12.04
CA TRP A 281 -0.67 -12.43 10.57
C TRP A 281 -0.89 -13.77 9.87
N THR A 282 -0.23 -14.83 10.32
CA THR A 282 -0.37 -16.16 9.73
C THR A 282 -1.76 -16.73 9.98
N ALA A 283 -2.30 -16.60 11.20
CA ALA A 283 -3.63 -17.11 11.50
C ALA A 283 -4.72 -16.34 10.77
N GLY A 284 -4.63 -15.00 10.69
CA GLY A 284 -5.62 -14.20 9.97
C GLY A 284 -5.69 -14.55 8.48
N LEU A 285 -4.54 -14.85 7.85
CA LEU A 285 -4.50 -15.32 6.46
C LEU A 285 -5.00 -16.76 6.26
N ALA A 286 -5.09 -17.54 7.33
CA ALA A 286 -5.56 -18.92 7.28
C ALA A 286 -7.08 -19.04 7.47
N GLU A 287 -7.76 -17.95 7.86
CA GLU A 287 -9.22 -17.96 8.03
C GLU A 287 -9.94 -18.19 6.71
N ASP A 288 -11.06 -18.93 6.75
CA ASP A 288 -11.98 -18.97 5.61
C ASP A 288 -12.62 -17.58 5.42
N HIS A 289 -12.61 -17.07 4.19
CA HIS A 289 -13.15 -15.73 3.91
C HIS A 289 -14.64 -15.61 4.18
N VAL A 290 -15.07 -14.41 4.60
CA VAL A 290 -16.48 -14.07 4.70
C VAL A 290 -17.12 -14.10 3.31
N PRO A 291 -18.33 -14.69 3.14
CA PRO A 291 -19.00 -14.73 1.85
C PRO A 291 -19.15 -13.34 1.20
N GLY A 292 -18.61 -13.17 0.00
CA GLY A 292 -18.65 -11.90 -0.73
C GLY A 292 -17.58 -10.88 -0.32
N ALA A 293 -16.65 -11.26 0.57
CA ALA A 293 -15.47 -10.50 0.94
C ALA A 293 -14.20 -11.14 0.35
N MET A 294 -13.08 -10.43 0.46
CA MET A 294 -11.75 -10.96 0.17
C MET A 294 -11.01 -11.45 1.43
N LEU A 295 -11.56 -11.18 2.62
CA LEU A 295 -11.07 -11.59 3.94
C LEU A 295 -12.16 -12.32 4.73
#